data_AF-A0A2A3Y2Y5-F1
#
_entry.id   AF-A0A2A3Y2Y5-F1
#
_cell.length_a   1.000
_cell.length_b   1.000
_cell.length_c   1.000
_cell.angle_alpha   90.00
_cell.angle_beta   90.00
_cell.angle_gamma   90.00
#
_symmetry.space_group_name_H-M   'P 1'
#
loop_
_entity.id
_entity.type
_entity.pdbx_description
1 polymer ?
#
loop_
_entity_poly.entity_id
_entity_poly.type
_entity_poly.pdbx_seq_one_letter_code
_entity_poly.pdbx_strand_id
1 'polypeptide(L)' 'MRNAVWIVQQDATPDNTVLGVFGDPGEADEFAETVKDLFEDHVLIQKFEIGYKFTDGSSRYSA' A
#
# COMPACT_ATOMS: atom_id res chain seq x y z
N MET A 1 12.77 9.22 8.58
CA MET A 1 12.42 8.01 7.80
C MET A 1 10.92 7.97 7.69
N ARG A 2 10.37 7.80 6.50
CA ARG A 2 8.92 7.63 6.33
C ARG A 2 8.60 6.19 6.74
N ASN A 3 7.95 6.04 7.89
CA ASN A 3 7.53 4.75 8.43
C ASN A 3 6.10 4.44 7.99
N ALA A 4 5.72 4.79 6.77
CA ALA A 4 4.39 4.53 6.26
C ALA A 4 4.46 4.19 4.77
N VAL A 5 3.54 3.34 4.36
CA VAL A 5 3.27 3.05 2.95
C VAL A 5 1.82 3.39 2.63
N TRP A 6 1.58 3.72 1.38
CA TRP A 6 0.26 4.00 0.83
C TRP A 6 -0.13 2.82 -0.05
N ILE A 7 -1.22 2.18 0.29
CA ILE A 7 -1.74 1.00 -0.38
C ILE A 7 -2.92 1.46 -1.21
N VAL A 8 -2.87 1.20 -2.52
CA VAL A 8 -3.97 1.44 -3.44
C VAL A 8 -4.71 0.12 -3.62
N GLN A 9 -6.03 0.12 -3.43
CA GLN A 9 -6.87 -1.09 -3.46
C GLN A 9 -8.13 -0.85 -4.29
N GLN A 10 -8.68 -1.92 -4.87
CA GLN A 10 -9.99 -1.88 -5.51
C GLN A 10 -11.11 -1.98 -4.45
N ASP A 11 -12.17 -1.19 -4.58
CA ASP A 11 -13.35 -1.21 -3.67
C ASP A 11 -14.54 -1.96 -4.28
N ALA A 12 -14.25 -2.96 -5.12
CA ALA A 12 -15.27 -3.74 -5.84
C ALA A 12 -15.51 -5.13 -5.22
N THR A 13 -14.53 -5.66 -4.48
CA THR A 13 -14.55 -7.04 -4.00
C THR A 13 -14.46 -7.06 -2.48
N PRO A 14 -15.07 -8.06 -1.81
CA PRO A 14 -14.94 -8.23 -0.36
C PRO A 14 -13.48 -8.31 0.13
N ASP A 15 -12.57 -8.67 -0.78
CA ASP A 15 -11.15 -8.87 -0.52
C ASP A 15 -10.30 -7.61 -0.72
N ASN A 16 -10.88 -6.51 -1.21
CA ASN A 16 -10.21 -5.23 -1.49
C ASN A 16 -8.81 -5.39 -2.08
N THR A 17 -8.76 -6.01 -3.27
CA THR A 17 -7.52 -6.41 -3.93
C THR A 17 -6.51 -5.26 -3.98
N VAL A 18 -5.29 -5.52 -3.50
CA VAL A 18 -4.18 -4.56 -3.56
C VAL A 18 -3.72 -4.40 -5.01
N LEU A 19 -3.78 -3.16 -5.49
CA LEU A 19 -3.34 -2.75 -6.82
C LEU A 19 -1.90 -2.22 -6.81
N GLY A 20 -1.47 -1.62 -5.70
CA GLY A 20 -0.12 -1.08 -5.54
C GLY A 20 0.23 -0.69 -4.11
N VAL A 21 1.53 -0.62 -3.81
CA VAL A 21 2.08 -0.17 -2.52
C VAL A 21 3.20 0.82 -2.78
N PHE A 22 3.10 2.00 -2.17
CA PHE A 22 3.98 3.14 -2.44
C PHE A 22 4.58 3.71 -1.16
N GLY A 23 5.80 4.27 -1.26
CA GLY A 23 6.48 4.94 -0.14
C GLY A 23 6.26 6.46 -0.10
N ASP A 24 5.59 7.01 -1.12
CA ASP A 24 5.21 8.41 -1.24
C ASP A 24 3.70 8.53 -1.50
N PRO A 25 3.00 9.45 -0.80
CA PRO A 25 1.57 9.66 -1.00
C PRO A 25 1.22 10.19 -2.39
N GLY A 26 2.06 11.02 -3.00
CA GLY A 26 1.84 11.59 -4.33
C GLY A 26 1.93 10.52 -5.42
N GLU A 27 2.91 9.62 -5.34
CA GLU A 27 3.00 8.47 -6.25
C GLU A 27 1.76 7.56 -6.18
N ALA A 28 1.22 7.34 -4.97
CA ALA A 28 0.00 6.56 -4.78
C ALA A 28 -1.23 7.27 -5.38
N ASP A 29 -1.32 8.59 -5.24
CA ASP A 29 -2.42 9.41 -5.78
C ASP A 29 -2.39 9.45 -7.31
N GLU A 30 -1.21 9.69 -7.91
CA GLU A 30 -1.02 9.65 -9.36
C GLU A 30 -1.38 8.28 -9.95
N PHE A 31 -0.99 7.20 -9.25
CA PHE A 31 -1.35 5.84 -9.67
C PHE A 31 -2.85 5.59 -9.55
N ALA A 32 -3.49 5.98 -8.44
CA ALA A 32 -4.92 5.83 -8.23
C ALA A 32 -5.72 6.59 -9.31
N GLU A 33 -5.32 7.82 -9.62
CA GLU A 33 -5.94 8.63 -10.69
C GLU A 33 -5.80 7.99 -12.07
N THR A 34 -4.70 7.28 -12.33
CA THR A 34 -4.47 6.59 -13.61
C THR A 34 -5.35 5.35 -13.76
N VAL A 35 -5.62 4.64 -12.66
CA VAL A 35 -6.31 3.35 -12.71
C VAL A 35 -7.79 3.43 -12.32
N LYS A 36 -8.27 4.55 -11.77
CA LYS A 36 -9.67 4.71 -11.33
C LYS A 36 -10.69 4.41 -12.43
N ASP A 37 -10.40 4.75 -13.68
CA ASP A 37 -11.32 4.54 -14.81
C ASP A 37 -11.36 3.07 -15.27
N LEU A 38 -10.41 2.24 -14.80
CA LEU A 38 -10.35 0.81 -15.09
C LEU A 38 -11.18 -0.03 -14.11
N PHE A 39 -11.60 0.56 -12.98
CA PHE A 39 -12.31 -0.13 -11.91
C PHE A 39 -13.65 0.57 -11.62
N GLU A 40 -14.74 -0.13 -11.96
CA GLU A 40 -16.11 0.40 -11.93
C GLU A 40 -16.55 0.85 -10.53
N ASP A 41 -16.06 0.18 -9.49
CA ASP A 41 -16.44 0.43 -8.09
C ASP A 41 -15.39 1.24 -7.31
N HIS A 42 -14.62 2.09 -7.97
CA HIS A 42 -13.66 3.00 -7.35
C HIS A 42 -12.39 2.33 -6.76
N VAL A 43 -11.44 3.21 -6.45
CA VAL A 43 -10.11 2.88 -5.93
C VAL A 43 -9.95 3.58 -4.58
N LEU A 44 -9.46 2.84 -3.58
CA LEU A 44 -9.17 3.35 -2.24
C LEU A 44 -7.68 3.53 -2.05
N ILE A 45 -7.31 4.58 -1.33
CA ILE A 45 -5.94 4.80 -0.86
C ILE A 45 -5.93 4.70 0.66
N GLN A 46 -5.18 3.73 1.19
CA GLN A 46 -5.01 3.53 2.63
C GLN A 46 -3.56 3.80 3.04
N LYS A 47 -3.38 4.55 4.13
CA LYS A 47 -2.08 4.72 4.78
C LYS A 47 -1.85 3.61 5.80
N PHE A 48 -0.75 2.89 5.69
CA PHE A 48 -0.32 1.89 6.65
C PHE A 48 0.99 2.30 7.32
N GLU A 49 0.96 2.46 8.65
CA GLU A 49 2.16 2.77 9.45
C GLU A 49 3.00 1.49 9.66
N ILE A 50 4.24 1.50 9.17
CA ILE A 50 5.21 0.43 9.38
C ILE A 50 5.82 0.59 10.78
N GLY A 51 5.25 -0.14 11.74
CA GLY A 51 5.66 -0.12 13.15
C GLY A 51 7.03 -0.75 13.45
N TYR A 52 7.59 -1.52 12.52
CA TYR A 52 8.87 -2.19 12.70
C TYR A 52 9.76 -1.96 11.48
N LYS A 53 10.81 -1.16 11.65
CA LYS A 53 11.92 -1.14 10.72
C LYS A 53 12.84 -2.28 11.11
N PHE A 54 13.02 -3.27 10.23
CA PHE A 54 14.13 -4.22 10.34
C PHE A 54 15.43 -3.44 10.11
N THR A 55 15.94 -2.78 11.14
CA THR A 55 17.27 -2.20 11.15
C THR A 55 18.23 -3.27 11.59
N ASP A 56 18.91 -3.85 10.61
CA ASP A 56 20.15 -4.61 10.80
C ASP A 56 19.99 -6.01 11.44
N GLY A 57 19.88 -7.03 10.59
CA GLY A 57 20.70 -8.25 10.68
C GLY A 57 20.66 -9.16 11.91
N SER A 58 19.94 -8.89 12.99
CA SER A 58 20.01 -9.73 14.20
C SER A 58 18.80 -10.65 14.37
N SER A 59 19.11 -11.95 14.26
CA SER A 59 18.30 -13.13 14.58
C SER A 59 17.43 -13.65 13.44
N ARG A 60 18.02 -14.54 12.64
CA ARG A 60 17.27 -15.67 12.08
C ARG A 60 16.56 -16.36 13.25
N TYR A 61 15.24 -16.47 13.16
CA TYR A 61 14.48 -17.31 14.06
C TYR A 61 15.03 -18.74 13.92
N SER A 62 15.65 -19.27 14.97
CA SER A 62 15.96 -20.69 15.07
C SER A 62 14.83 -21.34 15.86
N ALA A 63 14.14 -22.27 15.21
CA ALA A 63 13.08 -23.09 15.79
C ALA A 63 13.61 -24.00 16.91
#